data_AF-A0A7S3BMW2-F1
#
_entry.id   AF-A0A7S3BMW2-F1
#
_cell.length_a   1.000
_cell.length_b   1.000
_cell.length_c   1.000
_cell.angle_alpha   90.00
_cell.angle_beta   90.00
_cell.angle_gamma   90.00
#
_symmetry.space_group_name_H-M   'P 1'
#
loop_
_entity.id
_entity.type
_entity.pdbx_description
1 polymer ?
#
loop_
_entity_poly.entity_id
_entity_poly.type
_entity_poly.pdbx_seq_one_letter_code
_entity_poly.pdbx_strand_id
1 'polypeptide(L)'
;VRLLAHTVTAVAVTAVVARRFCLLQYTSNPRSSYWQLLLHNAKYCRGHPRCRLHQEFREDTSVPGYWKKVFMVDMALRGVGEERCDLVMWLDRDAVISNHNENFSFFGHHDMHIGMEGSRINAGVFAVRNTERGRHIIADWVAVYNGPARARWSFNGSGFDRPGDSERPKWACTGCAWAGEEYEQGAFEKIVLPKHADAIFIDRDADWNNPTPLCGDSSIKHFLGARLKHGMMQQYACMCLQPPGQAQCTLDGLTNASRFHCHGCRSCVADPARKPPCIRLSLCGTCCRGCAAAAYYSKYYPVIGSPHTGGVWGTGG
;
A
#
# COMPACT_ATOMS: atom_id res chain seq x y z
N VAL A 1 43.33 31.19 -24.90
CA VAL A 1 41.97 30.60 -24.80
C VAL A 1 42.12 29.09 -24.63
N ARG A 2 42.05 28.58 -23.38
CA ARG A 2 42.11 27.14 -23.09
C ARG A 2 40.69 26.58 -23.22
N LEU A 3 40.44 25.75 -24.26
CA LEU A 3 39.22 24.96 -24.36
C LEU A 3 39.31 23.81 -23.35
N LEU A 4 38.49 23.88 -22.30
CA LEU A 4 38.18 22.74 -21.45
C LEU A 4 37.13 21.90 -22.19
N ALA A 5 37.59 20.79 -22.76
CA ALA A 5 36.70 19.74 -23.26
C ALA A 5 36.07 19.04 -22.04
N HIS A 6 34.84 19.43 -21.71
CA HIS A 6 34.01 18.65 -20.79
C HIS A 6 33.51 17.41 -21.53
N THR A 7 34.22 16.30 -21.36
CA THR A 7 33.76 14.97 -21.74
C THR A 7 32.57 14.63 -20.85
N VAL A 8 31.35 14.85 -21.35
CA VAL A 8 30.13 14.35 -20.72
C VAL A 8 30.06 12.85 -21.00
N THR A 9 30.59 12.04 -20.09
CA THR A 9 30.40 10.59 -20.12
C THR A 9 28.93 10.33 -19.83
N ALA A 10 28.14 10.08 -20.87
CA ALA A 10 26.77 9.61 -20.71
C ALA A 10 26.81 8.23 -20.05
N VAL A 11 26.61 8.19 -18.73
CA VAL A 11 26.40 6.93 -18.02
C VAL A 11 25.02 6.44 -18.42
N ALA A 12 24.97 5.44 -19.30
CA ALA A 12 23.73 4.75 -19.63
C ALA A 12 23.21 4.07 -18.35
N VAL A 13 22.24 4.69 -17.70
CA VAL A 13 21.52 4.08 -16.57
C VAL A 13 20.58 3.03 -17.16
N THR A 14 21.07 1.80 -17.29
CA THR A 14 20.20 0.66 -17.63
C THR A 14 19.24 0.43 -16.47
N ALA A 15 17.95 0.65 -16.69
CA ALA A 15 16.92 0.33 -15.72
C ALA A 15 17.02 -1.15 -15.34
N VAL A 16 17.27 -1.43 -14.06
CA VAL A 16 17.33 -2.81 -13.55
C VAL A 16 15.89 -3.27 -13.32
N VAL A 17 15.36 -4.03 -14.27
CA VAL A 17 14.05 -4.68 -14.11
C VAL A 17 14.24 -5.95 -13.28
N ALA A 18 13.64 -6.00 -12.09
CA ALA A 18 13.65 -7.20 -11.27
C ALA A 18 13.05 -8.38 -12.05
N ARG A 19 13.79 -9.51 -12.14
CA ARG A 19 13.32 -10.69 -12.88
C ARG A 19 12.28 -11.44 -12.05
N ARG A 20 12.39 -11.40 -10.72
CA ARG A 20 11.42 -11.95 -9.76
C ARG A 20 11.31 -11.04 -8.54
N PHE A 21 10.10 -10.85 -8.02
CA PHE A 21 9.90 -10.18 -6.74
C PHE A 21 9.00 -11.01 -5.81
N CYS A 22 9.31 -10.94 -4.53
CA CYS A 22 8.56 -11.55 -3.45
C CYS A 22 7.68 -10.48 -2.83
N LEU A 23 6.37 -10.71 -2.79
CA LEU A 23 5.42 -9.91 -2.04
C LEU A 23 5.15 -10.59 -0.70
N LEU A 24 5.52 -9.91 0.39
CA LEU A 24 5.34 -10.38 1.75
C LEU A 24 4.18 -9.63 2.42
N GLN A 25 3.30 -10.37 3.09
CA GLN A 25 2.27 -9.80 3.94
C GLN A 25 2.05 -10.65 5.20
N TYR A 26 1.57 -10.02 6.26
CA TYR A 26 1.28 -10.67 7.53
C TYR A 26 -0.08 -10.23 8.08
N THR A 27 -0.83 -11.17 8.65
CA THR A 27 -1.95 -10.84 9.54
C THR A 27 -2.17 -11.93 10.57
N SER A 28 -2.24 -11.57 11.85
CA SER A 28 -2.76 -12.48 12.88
C SER A 28 -4.29 -12.58 12.87
N ASN A 29 -4.98 -11.83 11.99
CA ASN A 29 -6.43 -11.84 11.89
C ASN A 29 -6.89 -12.08 10.44
N PRO A 30 -7.00 -13.35 10.01
CA PRO A 30 -7.50 -13.68 8.68
C PRO A 30 -8.99 -13.34 8.50
N ARG A 31 -9.74 -13.09 9.59
CA ARG A 31 -11.15 -12.67 9.54
C ARG A 31 -11.35 -11.16 9.59
N SER A 32 -10.27 -10.37 9.48
CA SER A 32 -10.37 -8.91 9.46
C SER A 32 -11.04 -8.40 8.17
N SER A 33 -11.58 -7.18 8.23
CA SER A 33 -12.09 -6.46 7.06
C SER A 33 -11.06 -6.31 5.93
N TYR A 34 -9.78 -6.46 6.24
CA TYR A 34 -8.67 -6.39 5.29
C TYR A 34 -8.49 -7.66 4.44
N TRP A 35 -9.21 -8.74 4.74
CA TRP A 35 -9.08 -10.01 4.01
C TRP A 35 -9.21 -9.83 2.48
N GLN A 36 -10.09 -8.94 2.03
CA GLN A 36 -10.29 -8.67 0.61
C GLN A 36 -9.07 -8.01 -0.05
N LEU A 37 -8.33 -7.17 0.68
CA LEU A 37 -7.09 -6.57 0.17
C LEU A 37 -5.98 -7.62 0.03
N LEU A 38 -5.88 -8.54 0.98
CA LEU A 38 -4.96 -9.68 0.90
C LEU A 38 -5.29 -10.59 -0.29
N LEU A 39 -6.58 -10.85 -0.54
CA LEU A 39 -7.04 -11.61 -1.71
C LEU A 39 -6.75 -10.88 -3.02
N HIS A 40 -6.88 -9.55 -3.04
CA HIS A 40 -6.56 -8.74 -4.21
C HIS A 40 -5.08 -8.85 -4.57
N ASN A 41 -4.19 -8.68 -3.60
CA ASN A 41 -2.75 -8.85 -3.81
C ASN A 41 -2.41 -10.29 -4.24
N ALA A 42 -3.11 -11.29 -3.70
CA ALA A 42 -2.96 -12.68 -4.15
C ALA A 42 -3.41 -12.90 -5.59
N LYS A 43 -4.49 -12.24 -6.03
CA LYS A 43 -4.94 -12.25 -7.43
C LYS A 43 -3.90 -11.58 -8.34
N TYR A 44 -3.36 -10.43 -7.93
CA TYR A 44 -2.28 -9.76 -8.66
C TYR A 44 -1.09 -10.69 -8.87
N CYS A 45 -0.59 -11.33 -7.82
CA CYS A 45 0.58 -12.21 -7.93
C CYS A 45 0.32 -13.50 -8.73
N ARG A 46 -0.90 -14.05 -8.71
CA ARG A 46 -1.28 -15.15 -9.62
C ARG A 46 -1.30 -14.75 -11.09
N GLY A 47 -1.63 -13.49 -11.39
CA GLY A 47 -1.63 -12.95 -12.75
C GLY A 47 -0.28 -12.42 -13.23
N HIS A 48 0.68 -12.23 -12.32
CA HIS A 48 1.98 -11.64 -12.64
C HIS A 48 3.10 -12.69 -12.56
N PRO A 49 3.70 -13.13 -13.70
CA PRO A 49 4.59 -14.31 -13.74
C PRO A 49 5.86 -14.17 -12.88
N ARG A 50 6.26 -12.93 -12.60
CA ARG A 50 7.43 -12.61 -11.77
C ARG A 50 7.12 -12.45 -10.28
N CYS A 51 5.85 -12.42 -9.86
CA CYS A 51 5.51 -12.30 -8.44
C CYS A 51 5.58 -13.67 -7.75
N ARG A 52 6.11 -13.69 -6.53
CA ARG A 52 5.95 -14.78 -5.57
C ARG A 52 5.30 -14.22 -4.30
N LEU A 53 4.17 -14.79 -3.89
CA LEU A 53 3.44 -14.32 -2.73
C LEU A 53 3.79 -15.17 -1.50
N HIS A 54 4.16 -14.50 -0.41
CA HIS A 54 4.32 -15.13 0.90
C HIS A 54 3.40 -14.41 1.90
N GLN A 55 2.37 -15.11 2.35
CA GLN A 55 1.43 -14.62 3.36
C GLN A 55 1.54 -15.46 4.62
N GLU A 56 1.83 -14.80 5.74
CA GLU A 56 1.89 -15.45 7.05
C GLU A 56 0.64 -15.11 7.86
N PHE A 57 -0.04 -16.15 8.35
CA PHE A 57 -1.28 -16.01 9.12
C PHE A 57 -1.13 -16.45 10.57
N ARG A 58 -0.02 -17.11 10.91
CA ARG A 58 0.21 -17.60 12.26
C ARG A 58 0.70 -16.46 13.14
N GLU A 59 0.13 -16.39 14.32
CA GLU A 59 0.64 -15.49 15.34
C GLU A 59 2.05 -15.94 15.75
N ASP A 60 2.98 -14.99 15.73
CA ASP A 60 4.34 -15.18 16.21
C ASP A 60 4.53 -14.29 17.43
N THR A 61 4.85 -14.92 18.55
CA THR A 61 4.99 -14.31 19.85
C THR A 61 6.44 -14.00 20.20
N SER A 62 7.39 -14.25 19.28
CA SER A 62 8.81 -13.97 19.47
C SER A 62 9.19 -12.51 19.17
N VAL A 63 8.41 -11.83 18.32
CA VAL A 63 8.63 -10.45 17.89
C VAL A 63 7.31 -9.67 17.86
N PRO A 64 7.27 -8.38 18.28
CA PRO A 64 6.10 -7.53 18.11
C PRO A 64 5.60 -7.46 16.67
N GLY A 65 4.28 -7.39 16.48
CA GLY A 65 3.67 -7.34 15.15
C GLY A 65 4.21 -6.21 14.26
N TYR A 66 4.56 -5.06 14.84
CA TYR A 66 5.19 -3.93 14.14
C TYR A 66 6.56 -4.29 13.55
N TRP A 67 7.38 -5.03 14.30
CA TRP A 67 8.71 -5.45 13.88
C TRP A 67 8.72 -6.70 12.98
N LYS A 68 7.65 -7.51 13.02
CA LYS A 68 7.51 -8.75 12.25
C LYS A 68 7.83 -8.57 10.77
N LYS A 69 7.45 -7.42 10.18
CA LYS A 69 7.71 -7.08 8.78
C LYS A 69 9.20 -7.08 8.41
N VAL A 70 10.02 -6.48 9.26
CA VAL A 70 11.46 -6.34 9.03
C VAL A 70 12.12 -7.72 9.06
N PHE A 71 11.74 -8.56 10.02
CA PHE A 71 12.24 -9.94 10.14
C PHE A 71 11.81 -10.82 8.97
N MET A 72 10.56 -10.69 8.51
CA MET A 72 10.09 -11.44 7.33
C MET A 72 10.86 -11.05 6.07
N VAL A 73 11.14 -9.76 5.88
CA VAL A 73 11.98 -9.28 4.78
C VAL A 73 13.41 -9.80 4.89
N ASP A 74 14.03 -9.73 6.07
CA ASP A 74 15.37 -10.28 6.31
C ASP A 74 15.46 -11.78 5.97
N MET A 75 14.49 -12.57 6.44
CA MET A 75 14.41 -14.01 6.12
C MET A 75 14.26 -14.26 4.62
N ALA A 76 13.38 -13.51 3.94
CA ALA A 76 13.18 -13.65 2.49
C ALA A 76 14.43 -13.28 1.69
N LEU A 77 15.19 -12.27 2.13
CA LEU A 77 16.45 -11.87 1.49
C LEU A 77 17.57 -12.92 1.67
N ARG A 78 17.57 -13.63 2.81
CA ARG A 78 18.52 -14.70 3.14
C ARG A 78 18.19 -16.05 2.50
N GLY A 79 17.00 -16.22 1.93
CA GLY A 79 16.53 -17.48 1.34
C GLY A 79 17.56 -18.15 0.42
N VAL A 80 17.56 -19.49 0.41
CA VAL A 80 18.53 -20.33 -0.30
C VAL A 80 17.88 -20.96 -1.55
N GLY A 81 18.58 -20.94 -2.68
CA GLY A 81 18.19 -21.68 -3.90
C GLY A 81 17.38 -20.90 -4.93
N GLU A 82 16.61 -21.62 -5.77
CA GLU A 82 15.91 -21.07 -6.94
C GLU A 82 14.69 -20.20 -6.60
N GLU A 83 14.25 -20.16 -5.34
CA GLU A 83 13.16 -19.27 -4.88
C GLU A 83 13.64 -17.87 -4.50
N ARG A 84 14.93 -17.57 -4.68
CA ARG A 84 15.48 -16.27 -4.33
C ARG A 84 14.88 -15.17 -5.22
N CYS A 85 14.22 -14.21 -4.57
CA CYS A 85 13.69 -13.02 -5.23
C CYS A 85 14.79 -11.96 -5.38
N ASP A 86 14.78 -11.27 -6.53
CA ASP A 86 15.67 -10.12 -6.78
C ASP A 86 15.22 -8.88 -6.01
N LEU A 87 13.92 -8.84 -5.69
CA LEU A 87 13.28 -7.77 -4.96
C LEU A 87 12.34 -8.38 -3.91
N VAL A 88 12.39 -7.87 -2.69
CA VAL A 88 11.45 -8.25 -1.63
C VAL A 88 10.63 -7.02 -1.28
N MET A 89 9.32 -7.12 -1.43
CA MET A 89 8.35 -6.07 -1.11
C MET A 89 7.57 -6.46 0.12
N TRP A 90 7.40 -5.50 1.03
CA TRP A 90 6.45 -5.56 2.11
C TRP A 90 5.21 -4.72 1.80
N LEU A 91 4.03 -5.27 2.06
CA LEU A 91 2.77 -4.53 2.15
C LEU A 91 2.08 -4.84 3.47
N ASP A 92 1.76 -3.79 4.24
CA ASP A 92 0.83 -3.92 5.36
C ASP A 92 -0.51 -4.47 4.87
N ARG A 93 -1.28 -5.08 5.77
CA ARG A 93 -2.54 -5.74 5.41
C ARG A 93 -3.59 -4.77 4.86
N ASP A 94 -3.44 -3.49 5.15
CA ASP A 94 -4.25 -2.38 4.67
C ASP A 94 -3.66 -1.69 3.43
N ALA A 95 -2.69 -2.32 2.74
CA ALA A 95 -2.15 -1.85 1.47
C ALA A 95 -2.43 -2.80 0.30
N VAL A 96 -2.59 -2.25 -0.90
CA VAL A 96 -2.97 -2.99 -2.12
C VAL A 96 -2.26 -2.46 -3.35
N ILE A 97 -1.87 -3.36 -4.26
CA ILE A 97 -1.35 -3.00 -5.58
C ILE A 97 -2.54 -2.64 -6.48
N SER A 98 -2.68 -1.35 -6.79
CA SER A 98 -3.77 -0.81 -7.62
C SER A 98 -3.43 -0.81 -9.10
N ASN A 99 -2.16 -0.57 -9.46
CA ASN A 99 -1.72 -0.59 -10.85
C ASN A 99 -1.20 -1.98 -11.24
N HIS A 100 -1.98 -2.72 -12.02
CA HIS A 100 -1.59 -4.07 -12.45
C HIS A 100 -0.51 -4.09 -13.55
N ASN A 101 -0.20 -2.93 -14.13
CA ASN A 101 0.86 -2.77 -15.11
C ASN A 101 2.19 -2.34 -14.46
N GLU A 102 2.22 -2.17 -13.13
CA GLU A 102 3.44 -1.82 -12.41
C GLU A 102 4.51 -2.89 -12.63
N ASN A 103 5.70 -2.47 -13.06
CA ASN A 103 6.79 -3.36 -13.45
C ASN A 103 7.97 -3.33 -12.48
N PHE A 104 7.90 -2.48 -11.45
CA PHE A 104 8.87 -2.30 -10.38
C PHE A 104 10.27 -1.89 -10.88
N SER A 105 10.35 -1.15 -11.98
CA SER A 105 11.62 -0.77 -12.64
C SER A 105 12.31 0.48 -12.08
N PHE A 106 11.68 1.21 -11.15
CA PHE A 106 12.15 2.50 -10.63
C PHE A 106 13.32 2.41 -9.64
N PHE A 107 13.81 1.22 -9.29
CA PHE A 107 14.90 1.09 -8.32
C PHE A 107 16.17 1.82 -8.76
N GLY A 108 16.36 2.11 -10.05
CA GLY A 108 17.51 2.89 -10.53
C GLY A 108 18.82 2.37 -9.93
N HIS A 109 19.56 3.23 -9.23
CA HIS A 109 20.75 2.86 -8.47
C HIS A 109 20.50 2.55 -6.98
N HIS A 110 19.29 2.76 -6.46
CA HIS A 110 18.92 2.58 -5.05
C HIS A 110 18.57 1.14 -4.71
N ASP A 111 18.99 0.66 -3.55
CA ASP A 111 18.74 -0.70 -3.07
C ASP A 111 17.46 -0.85 -2.26
N MET A 112 16.87 0.26 -1.80
CA MET A 112 15.60 0.25 -1.10
C MET A 112 14.72 1.41 -1.57
N HIS A 113 13.42 1.16 -1.63
CA HIS A 113 12.40 2.15 -1.88
C HIS A 113 11.42 2.12 -0.71
N ILE A 114 11.16 3.28 -0.10
CA ILE A 114 10.14 3.45 0.93
C ILE A 114 9.29 4.69 0.66
N GLY A 115 7.98 4.57 0.86
CA GLY A 115 7.07 5.70 0.66
C GLY A 115 7.03 6.66 1.85
N MET A 116 6.66 7.91 1.59
CA MET A 116 6.38 8.91 2.62
C MET A 116 4.90 9.02 2.96
N GLU A 117 4.63 9.48 4.18
CA GLU A 117 3.36 10.00 4.61
C GLU A 117 3.58 11.34 5.32
N GLY A 118 3.15 12.43 4.68
CA GLY A 118 3.43 13.78 5.16
C GLY A 118 4.94 14.05 5.19
N SER A 119 5.47 14.36 6.38
CA SER A 119 6.90 14.67 6.58
C SER A 119 7.74 13.46 7.03
N ARG A 120 7.13 12.27 7.17
CA ARG A 120 7.80 11.08 7.71
C ARG A 120 7.75 9.95 6.68
N ILE A 121 8.68 9.01 6.80
CA ILE A 121 8.55 7.74 6.08
C ILE A 121 7.36 6.94 6.64
N ASN A 122 6.79 6.07 5.82
CA ASN A 122 5.79 5.11 6.24
C ASN A 122 6.27 3.69 5.93
N ALA A 123 6.42 2.87 6.97
CA ALA A 123 6.97 1.51 6.85
C ALA A 123 5.90 0.46 6.50
N GLY A 124 4.70 0.87 6.11
CA GLY A 124 3.65 -0.05 5.65
C GLY A 124 3.77 -0.43 4.19
N VAL A 125 4.52 0.33 3.40
CA VAL A 125 4.90 -0.06 2.03
C VAL A 125 6.37 0.26 1.80
N PHE A 126 7.16 -0.79 1.55
CA PHE A 126 8.54 -0.63 1.12
C PHE A 126 9.00 -1.86 0.34
N ALA A 127 10.07 -1.71 -0.43
CA ALA A 127 10.70 -2.81 -1.12
C ALA A 127 12.21 -2.65 -1.17
N VAL A 128 12.92 -3.78 -1.18
CA VAL A 128 14.37 -3.84 -1.07
C VAL A 128 14.93 -4.84 -2.07
N ARG A 129 15.96 -4.43 -2.82
CA ARG A 129 16.69 -5.31 -3.73
C ARG A 129 17.50 -6.33 -2.95
N ASN A 130 17.58 -7.54 -3.46
CA ASN A 130 18.41 -8.60 -2.89
C ASN A 130 19.89 -8.47 -3.31
N THR A 131 20.42 -7.26 -3.22
CA THR A 131 21.85 -6.96 -3.35
C THR A 131 22.54 -7.12 -2.00
N GLU A 132 23.87 -7.11 -1.98
CA GLU A 132 24.63 -7.05 -0.73
C GLU A 132 24.23 -5.83 0.11
N ARG A 133 24.14 -4.67 -0.54
CA ARG A 133 23.75 -3.41 0.10
C ARG A 133 22.32 -3.45 0.64
N GLY A 134 21.35 -3.95 -0.12
CA GLY A 134 19.97 -4.12 0.34
C GLY A 134 19.86 -5.06 1.54
N ARG A 135 20.65 -6.14 1.56
CA ARG A 135 20.75 -7.04 2.73
C ARG A 135 21.35 -6.34 3.95
N HIS A 136 22.38 -5.51 3.77
CA HIS A 136 22.96 -4.73 4.88
C HIS A 136 21.98 -3.71 5.46
N ILE A 137 21.17 -3.03 4.63
CA ILE A 137 20.13 -2.09 5.11
C ILE A 137 19.15 -2.81 6.04
N ILE A 138 18.64 -3.97 5.62
CA ILE A 138 17.68 -4.75 6.42
C ILE A 138 18.33 -5.37 7.66
N ALA A 139 19.58 -5.86 7.54
CA ALA A 139 20.32 -6.38 8.68
C ALA A 139 20.55 -5.31 9.76
N ASP A 140 20.89 -4.08 9.37
CA ASP A 140 21.00 -2.95 10.29
C ASP A 140 19.66 -2.62 10.95
N TRP A 141 18.56 -2.70 10.21
CA TRP A 141 17.22 -2.47 10.77
C TRP A 141 16.84 -3.54 11.80
N VAL A 142 17.12 -4.81 11.52
CA VAL A 142 16.97 -5.93 12.48
C VAL A 142 17.86 -5.72 13.71
N ALA A 143 19.10 -5.24 13.52
CA ALA A 143 20.03 -5.00 14.62
C ALA A 143 19.53 -3.92 15.59
N VAL A 144 18.78 -2.92 15.12
CA VAL A 144 18.15 -1.92 16.02
C VAL A 144 17.19 -2.60 16.98
N TYR A 145 16.33 -3.50 16.48
CA TYR A 145 15.44 -4.27 17.35
C TYR A 145 16.23 -5.11 18.33
N ASN A 146 17.19 -5.91 17.86
CA ASN A 146 18.00 -6.80 18.71
C ASN A 146 18.84 -6.06 19.77
N GLY A 147 18.98 -4.73 19.64
CA GLY A 147 19.60 -3.86 20.63
C GLY A 147 18.60 -3.26 21.64
N PRO A 148 18.69 -1.95 21.92
CA PRO A 148 17.90 -1.30 22.97
C PRO A 148 16.38 -1.40 22.79
N ALA A 149 15.89 -1.43 21.55
CA ALA A 149 14.46 -1.47 21.29
C ALA A 149 13.81 -2.75 21.84
N ARG A 150 14.46 -3.94 21.72
CA ARG A 150 13.93 -5.21 22.25
C ARG A 150 13.57 -5.15 23.73
N ALA A 151 14.39 -4.47 24.54
CA ALA A 151 14.21 -4.37 25.98
C ALA A 151 12.96 -3.55 26.37
N ARG A 152 12.45 -2.72 25.46
CA ARG A 152 11.24 -1.91 25.66
C ARG A 152 9.95 -2.70 25.42
N TRP A 153 10.04 -3.83 24.73
CA TRP A 153 8.90 -4.67 24.36
C TRP A 153 8.71 -5.85 25.32
N SER A 154 7.52 -5.94 25.90
CA SER A 154 7.08 -7.06 26.72
C SER A 154 5.88 -7.74 26.09
N PHE A 155 5.89 -9.06 26.09
CA PHE A 155 4.76 -9.87 25.65
C PHE A 155 3.93 -10.29 26.87
N ASN A 156 2.73 -9.74 26.99
CA ASN A 156 1.77 -10.15 28.00
C ASN A 156 0.77 -11.08 27.32
N GLY A 157 0.94 -12.39 27.54
CA GLY A 157 0.08 -13.43 26.96
C GLY A 157 -1.41 -13.32 27.31
N SER A 158 -1.78 -12.40 28.21
CA SER A 158 -3.14 -12.05 28.58
C SER A 158 -3.31 -10.51 28.55
N GLY A 159 -4.03 -9.99 27.55
CA GLY A 159 -4.34 -8.56 27.47
C GLY A 159 -5.35 -8.23 26.39
N PHE A 160 -6.21 -7.24 26.67
CA PHE A 160 -7.16 -6.68 25.71
C PHE A 160 -6.54 -5.45 25.02
N ASP A 161 -6.67 -5.31 23.70
CA ASP A 161 -6.34 -4.06 23.00
C ASP A 161 -7.38 -2.98 23.24
N ARG A 162 -8.65 -3.38 23.31
CA ARG A 162 -9.80 -2.56 23.69
C ARG A 162 -10.81 -3.43 24.43
N PRO A 163 -11.68 -2.86 25.30
CA PRO A 163 -12.82 -3.60 25.82
C PRO A 163 -13.64 -4.18 24.65
N GLY A 164 -13.68 -5.51 24.54
CA GLY A 164 -14.43 -6.22 23.50
C GLY A 164 -13.62 -6.92 22.40
N ASP A 165 -12.30 -6.75 22.33
CA ASP A 165 -11.47 -7.56 21.42
C ASP A 165 -11.17 -8.93 22.05
N SER A 166 -11.53 -10.04 21.39
CA SER A 166 -11.32 -11.39 21.90
C SER A 166 -9.82 -11.69 22.12
N GLU A 167 -9.47 -12.21 23.30
CA GLU A 167 -8.18 -12.79 23.75
C GLU A 167 -7.10 -12.93 22.67
N ARG A 168 -6.27 -11.90 22.53
CA ARG A 168 -5.04 -11.98 21.73
C ARG A 168 -3.85 -11.67 22.61
N PRO A 169 -2.75 -12.42 22.47
CA PRO A 169 -1.52 -12.08 23.15
C PRO A 169 -1.05 -10.66 22.80
N LYS A 170 -0.75 -9.85 23.82
CA LYS A 170 -0.51 -8.42 23.63
C LYS A 170 0.96 -8.07 23.80
N TRP A 171 1.54 -7.55 22.74
CA TRP A 171 2.79 -6.81 22.83
C TRP A 171 2.54 -5.42 23.39
N ALA A 172 3.26 -5.08 24.47
CA ALA A 172 3.27 -3.76 25.06
C ALA A 172 4.67 -3.16 24.94
N CYS A 173 4.73 -1.86 24.64
CA CYS A 173 5.96 -1.10 24.58
C CYS A 173 5.99 -0.12 25.76
N THR A 174 6.94 -0.28 26.68
CA THR A 174 6.99 0.50 27.93
C THR A 174 7.72 1.81 27.72
N GLY A 175 7.02 2.94 27.93
CA GLY A 175 7.59 4.28 27.80
C GLY A 175 7.92 4.71 26.37
N CYS A 176 7.34 4.03 25.37
CA CYS A 176 7.63 4.28 23.97
C CYS A 176 6.72 5.36 23.37
N ALA A 177 7.29 6.20 22.51
CA ALA A 177 6.49 7.08 21.66
C ALA A 177 5.87 6.27 20.51
N TRP A 178 4.61 6.54 20.16
CA TRP A 178 3.97 5.89 19.02
C TRP A 178 4.75 6.16 17.73
N ALA A 179 5.09 5.08 17.00
CA ALA A 179 5.96 5.14 15.82
C ALA A 179 7.32 5.84 16.07
N GLY A 180 7.80 5.78 17.32
CA GLY A 180 9.13 6.24 17.75
C GLY A 180 10.24 5.23 17.42
N GLU A 181 11.42 5.43 18.01
CA GLU A 181 12.62 4.60 17.76
C GLU A 181 12.48 3.16 18.26
N GLU A 182 11.53 2.91 19.16
CA GLU A 182 11.20 1.56 19.62
C GLU A 182 10.32 0.79 18.62
N TYR A 183 9.73 1.48 17.64
CA TYR A 183 8.97 0.91 16.53
C TYR A 183 9.85 0.85 15.28
N GLU A 184 9.47 0.01 14.33
CA GLU A 184 10.22 -0.20 13.10
C GLU A 184 10.34 1.08 12.28
N GLN A 185 9.26 1.86 12.15
CA GLN A 185 9.23 3.07 11.32
C GLN A 185 10.14 4.17 11.87
N GLY A 186 10.02 4.49 13.16
CA GLY A 186 10.86 5.52 13.78
C GLY A 186 12.32 5.09 13.91
N ALA A 187 12.57 3.81 14.20
CA ALA A 187 13.91 3.24 14.18
C ALA A 187 14.58 3.41 12.81
N PHE A 188 13.85 3.11 11.73
CA PHE A 188 14.38 3.27 10.39
C PHE A 188 14.72 4.72 10.10
N GLU A 189 13.77 5.63 10.35
CA GLU A 189 13.93 7.07 10.11
C GLU A 189 15.14 7.67 10.85
N LYS A 190 15.33 7.29 12.12
CA LYS A 190 16.34 7.90 13.00
C LYS A 190 17.70 7.23 12.96
N ILE A 191 17.75 5.92 12.72
CA ILE A 191 18.98 5.12 12.91
C ILE A 191 19.46 4.50 11.61
N VAL A 192 18.57 3.93 10.79
CA VAL A 192 18.95 3.18 9.59
C VAL A 192 19.14 4.10 8.39
N LEU A 193 18.16 4.98 8.14
CA LEU A 193 18.14 5.89 6.99
C LEU A 193 19.40 6.77 6.93
N PRO A 194 19.89 7.40 8.02
CA PRO A 194 21.09 8.23 7.95
C PRO A 194 22.36 7.46 7.52
N LYS A 195 22.44 6.15 7.79
CA LYS A 195 23.60 5.31 7.43
C LYS A 195 23.60 4.91 5.95
N HIS A 196 22.42 4.87 5.33
CA HIS A 196 22.19 4.31 4.00
C HIS A 196 21.48 5.29 3.06
N ALA A 197 21.58 6.60 3.32
CA ALA A 197 20.80 7.62 2.62
C ALA A 197 21.00 7.62 1.11
N ASP A 198 22.20 7.32 0.62
CA ASP A 198 22.51 7.22 -0.82
C ASP A 198 22.05 5.89 -1.45
N ALA A 199 21.62 4.92 -0.65
CA ALA A 199 21.08 3.64 -1.08
C ALA A 199 19.55 3.61 -1.11
N ILE A 200 18.88 4.58 -0.50
CA ILE A 200 17.45 4.56 -0.24
C ILE A 200 16.78 5.64 -1.07
N PHE A 201 15.85 5.22 -1.92
CA PHE A 201 14.90 6.11 -2.56
C PHE A 201 13.70 6.35 -1.63
N ILE A 202 13.38 7.61 -1.41
CA ILE A 202 12.22 8.03 -0.64
C ILE A 202 11.18 8.57 -1.62
N ASP A 203 10.07 7.85 -1.80
CA ASP A 203 8.98 8.30 -2.67
C ASP A 203 8.11 9.33 -1.96
N ARG A 204 8.14 10.55 -2.52
CA ARG A 204 7.41 11.73 -2.07
C ARG A 204 6.14 11.98 -2.87
N ASP A 205 6.00 11.33 -4.02
CA ASP A 205 4.90 11.55 -4.97
C ASP A 205 3.64 10.77 -4.57
N ALA A 206 3.74 10.00 -3.48
CA ALA A 206 2.68 9.15 -2.97
C ALA A 206 2.18 8.14 -4.02
N ASP A 207 3.08 7.64 -4.86
CA ASP A 207 2.77 6.57 -5.81
C ASP A 207 2.80 5.20 -5.11
N TRP A 208 3.71 5.04 -4.15
CA TRP A 208 3.93 3.78 -3.43
C TRP A 208 3.23 3.71 -2.09
N ASN A 209 2.88 4.85 -1.53
CA ASN A 209 2.28 4.92 -0.22
C ASN A 209 1.18 5.96 -0.21
N ASN A 210 0.17 5.75 -1.05
CA ASN A 210 -0.88 6.73 -1.26
C ASN A 210 -2.00 6.58 -0.21
N PRO A 211 -2.17 7.54 0.72
CA PRO A 211 -3.26 7.52 1.69
C PRO A 211 -4.55 8.18 1.17
N THR A 212 -4.53 8.69 -0.08
CA THR A 212 -5.67 9.39 -0.66
C THR A 212 -6.81 8.43 -0.98
N PRO A 213 -8.07 8.91 -0.92
CA PRO A 213 -9.23 8.09 -1.26
C PRO A 213 -9.40 7.86 -2.78
N LEU A 214 -8.60 8.53 -3.63
CA LEU A 214 -8.72 8.44 -5.08
C LEU A 214 -7.99 7.19 -5.58
N CYS A 215 -8.67 6.36 -6.37
CA CYS A 215 -8.16 5.04 -6.77
C CYS A 215 -7.17 5.07 -7.96
N GLY A 216 -7.24 6.08 -8.82
CA GLY A 216 -6.54 6.11 -10.11
C GLY A 216 -5.09 6.58 -10.08
N ASP A 217 -4.67 7.24 -9.00
CA ASP A 217 -3.48 8.10 -9.06
C ASP A 217 -2.21 7.45 -8.48
N SER A 218 -2.21 6.13 -8.26
CA SER A 218 -0.99 5.49 -7.73
C SER A 218 -0.88 4.00 -8.03
N SER A 219 0.37 3.50 -8.01
CA SER A 219 0.69 2.09 -8.16
C SER A 219 0.31 1.26 -6.93
N ILE A 220 0.44 1.83 -5.74
CA ILE A 220 0.04 1.19 -4.48
C ILE A 220 -0.86 2.13 -3.68
N LYS A 221 -1.97 1.60 -3.16
CA LYS A 221 -2.89 2.30 -2.25
C LYS A 221 -2.67 1.79 -0.83
N HIS A 222 -2.61 2.70 0.14
CA HIS A 222 -2.43 2.36 1.55
C HIS A 222 -3.54 2.98 2.42
N PHE A 223 -4.35 2.13 3.03
CA PHE A 223 -5.56 2.51 3.78
C PHE A 223 -5.32 2.63 5.29
N LEU A 224 -4.44 3.54 5.67
CA LEU A 224 -3.97 3.75 7.04
C LEU A 224 -5.09 3.74 8.10
N GLY A 225 -5.04 2.74 8.99
CA GLY A 225 -5.47 2.68 10.41
C GLY A 225 -6.86 3.19 10.88
N ALA A 226 -7.37 4.30 10.35
CA ALA A 226 -8.54 5.01 10.90
C ALA A 226 -9.64 5.31 9.88
N ARG A 227 -9.39 5.20 8.57
CA ARG A 227 -10.36 5.63 7.54
C ARG A 227 -11.36 4.54 7.11
N LEU A 228 -11.25 3.32 7.63
CA LEU A 228 -12.01 2.16 7.12
C LEU A 228 -13.52 2.17 7.37
N LYS A 229 -14.03 2.87 8.40
CA LYS A 229 -15.49 2.85 8.66
C LYS A 229 -16.31 3.46 7.50
N HIS A 230 -15.73 4.38 6.73
CA HIS A 230 -16.31 4.89 5.47
C HIS A 230 -15.48 4.47 4.24
N GLY A 231 -14.19 4.19 4.42
CA GLY A 231 -13.24 3.82 3.38
C GLY A 231 -13.38 2.39 2.86
N MET A 232 -14.08 1.47 3.53
CA MET A 232 -14.33 0.14 2.96
C MET A 232 -15.07 0.23 1.61
N MET A 233 -16.06 1.10 1.47
CA MET A 233 -16.73 1.28 0.16
C MET A 233 -15.79 1.83 -0.92
N GLN A 234 -14.87 2.72 -0.55
CA GLN A 234 -13.83 3.23 -1.47
C GLN A 234 -12.78 2.15 -1.80
N GLN A 235 -12.40 1.30 -0.85
CA GLN A 235 -11.54 0.14 -1.08
C GLN A 235 -12.14 -0.80 -2.12
N TYR A 236 -13.42 -1.14 -1.97
CA TYR A 236 -14.13 -1.95 -2.97
C TYR A 236 -14.24 -1.23 -4.32
N ALA A 237 -14.53 0.07 -4.33
CA ALA A 237 -14.52 0.85 -5.56
C ALA A 237 -13.17 0.79 -6.28
N CYS A 238 -12.05 0.93 -5.54
CA CYS A 238 -10.71 0.82 -6.11
C CYS A 238 -10.41 -0.57 -6.67
N MET A 239 -10.86 -1.63 -5.99
CA MET A 239 -10.67 -3.02 -6.46
C MET A 239 -11.55 -3.35 -7.69
N CYS A 240 -12.68 -2.68 -7.83
CA CYS A 240 -13.62 -2.87 -8.95
C CYS A 240 -13.22 -2.12 -10.23
N LEU A 241 -12.27 -1.20 -10.17
CA LEU A 241 -11.74 -0.47 -11.33
C LEU A 241 -10.64 -1.30 -12.01
N GLN A 242 -11.03 -2.19 -12.92
CA GLN A 242 -10.11 -2.95 -13.80
C GLN A 242 -10.68 -2.95 -15.24
N PRO A 243 -9.84 -3.24 -16.25
CA PRO A 243 -9.25 -2.31 -17.24
C PRO A 243 -10.29 -1.66 -18.20
N PRO A 244 -9.88 -0.73 -19.09
CA PRO A 244 -10.79 -0.14 -20.08
C PRO A 244 -11.42 -1.25 -20.93
N GLY A 245 -12.73 -1.47 -20.78
CA GLY A 245 -13.48 -2.50 -21.51
C GLY A 245 -14.18 -3.56 -20.64
N GLN A 246 -14.02 -3.55 -19.32
CA GLN A 246 -14.89 -4.31 -18.40
C GLN A 246 -15.60 -3.36 -17.43
N ALA A 247 -16.86 -3.67 -17.14
CA ALA A 247 -17.87 -2.76 -16.58
C ALA A 247 -17.37 -1.84 -15.45
N GLN A 248 -17.66 -0.54 -15.58
CA GLN A 248 -17.62 0.40 -14.46
C GLN A 248 -18.64 -0.06 -13.41
N CYS A 249 -18.17 -0.43 -12.22
CA CYS A 249 -19.05 -0.54 -11.06
C CYS A 249 -19.42 0.88 -10.61
N THR A 250 -20.60 1.37 -11.01
CA THR A 250 -21.19 2.56 -10.38
C THR A 250 -21.74 2.18 -9.02
N LEU A 251 -21.32 2.92 -8.01
CA LEU A 251 -21.65 2.69 -6.60
C LEU A 251 -22.97 3.42 -6.29
N ASP A 252 -24.09 2.84 -6.76
CA ASP A 252 -25.43 3.35 -6.41
C ASP A 252 -25.91 2.73 -5.10
N GLY A 253 -26.45 3.61 -4.25
CA GLY A 253 -26.47 3.48 -2.79
C GLY A 253 -27.12 2.24 -2.17
N LEU A 254 -26.58 1.85 -1.00
CA LEU A 254 -27.18 0.84 -0.13
C LEU A 254 -27.09 1.29 1.34
N THR A 255 -28.24 1.61 1.91
CA THR A 255 -28.47 1.62 3.36
C THR A 255 -28.77 0.20 3.84
N ASN A 256 -28.04 -0.26 4.86
CA ASN A 256 -28.35 -1.37 5.79
C ASN A 256 -29.17 -2.57 5.26
N ALA A 257 -28.54 -3.40 4.41
CA ALA A 257 -28.68 -4.87 4.36
C ALA A 257 -28.02 -5.40 3.06
N SER A 258 -26.78 -5.86 3.14
CA SER A 258 -25.96 -6.11 1.94
C SER A 258 -26.23 -7.48 1.29
N ARG A 259 -26.98 -7.50 0.19
CA ARG A 259 -26.76 -8.44 -0.92
C ARG A 259 -26.14 -7.65 -2.07
N PHE A 260 -24.95 -8.05 -2.52
CA PHE A 260 -24.29 -7.45 -3.68
C PHE A 260 -24.71 -8.16 -4.97
N HIS A 261 -25.25 -7.42 -5.93
CA HIS A 261 -25.44 -7.89 -7.30
C HIS A 261 -24.38 -7.26 -8.21
N CYS A 262 -23.46 -8.08 -8.71
CA CYS A 262 -22.59 -7.71 -9.81
C CYS A 262 -23.38 -7.81 -11.12
N HIS A 263 -23.77 -6.69 -11.71
CA HIS A 263 -24.25 -6.68 -13.10
C HIS A 263 -23.04 -6.62 -14.05
N GLY A 264 -22.69 -7.77 -14.64
CA GLY A 264 -21.82 -7.86 -15.80
C GLY A 264 -22.66 -8.10 -17.06
N CYS A 265 -22.59 -7.16 -18.00
CA CYS A 265 -23.26 -7.19 -19.30
C CYS A 265 -22.94 -8.45 -20.14
N ARG A 266 -23.95 -8.94 -20.88
CA ARG A 266 -23.80 -9.49 -22.25
C ARG A 266 -25.15 -9.47 -22.97
N SER A 267 -25.24 -8.61 -23.98
CA SER A 267 -26.01 -8.80 -25.23
C SER A 267 -27.27 -9.67 -25.17
N CYS A 268 -28.43 -9.03 -24.96
CA CYS A 268 -29.68 -9.54 -25.52
C CYS A 268 -29.69 -9.17 -27.01
N VAL A 269 -29.12 -10.01 -27.87
CA VAL A 269 -29.61 -10.08 -29.25
C VAL A 269 -30.97 -10.74 -29.12
N ALA A 270 -32.03 -9.99 -29.38
CA ALA A 270 -33.37 -10.55 -29.47
C ALA A 270 -33.39 -11.54 -30.64
N ASP A 271 -33.45 -12.83 -30.33
CA ASP A 271 -33.96 -13.84 -31.26
C ASP A 271 -35.50 -13.75 -31.20
N PRO A 272 -36.19 -13.31 -32.25
CA PRO A 272 -37.65 -13.17 -32.23
C PRO A 272 -38.40 -14.51 -32.26
N ALA A 273 -37.73 -15.67 -32.29
CA ALA A 273 -38.40 -16.94 -32.58
C ALA A 273 -38.54 -17.93 -31.40
N ARG A 274 -38.05 -17.66 -30.18
CA ARG A 274 -38.18 -18.64 -29.07
C ARG A 274 -38.49 -18.00 -27.71
N LYS A 275 -39.70 -18.24 -27.20
CA LYS A 275 -40.05 -18.04 -25.78
C LYS A 275 -39.63 -19.27 -24.96
N PRO A 276 -39.00 -19.09 -23.79
CA PRO A 276 -39.21 -19.95 -22.64
C PRO A 276 -39.68 -19.16 -21.39
N PRO A 277 -40.22 -19.84 -20.36
CA PRO A 277 -41.22 -19.27 -19.47
C PRO A 277 -40.64 -18.36 -18.37
N CYS A 278 -41.32 -17.24 -18.14
CA CYS A 278 -41.10 -16.37 -16.99
C CYS A 278 -41.61 -17.03 -15.71
N ILE A 279 -40.71 -17.30 -14.76
CA ILE A 279 -41.08 -17.49 -13.36
C ILE A 279 -41.22 -16.10 -12.74
N ARG A 280 -42.43 -15.78 -12.27
CA ARG A 280 -42.77 -14.56 -11.53
C ARG A 280 -41.95 -14.47 -10.24
N LEU A 281 -41.21 -13.38 -10.06
CA LEU A 281 -40.98 -12.79 -8.75
C LEU A 281 -41.23 -11.28 -8.85
N SER A 282 -42.25 -10.87 -8.12
CA SER A 282 -42.81 -9.53 -8.03
C SER A 282 -41.95 -8.60 -7.18
N LEU A 283 -42.05 -7.30 -7.51
CA LEU A 283 -41.66 -6.10 -6.76
C LEU A 283 -40.31 -5.48 -7.12
N CYS A 284 -40.31 -4.89 -8.32
CA CYS A 284 -39.50 -3.75 -8.68
C CYS A 284 -40.34 -2.49 -8.42
N GLY A 285 -39.86 -1.57 -7.57
CA GLY A 285 -40.57 -0.34 -7.23
C GLY A 285 -39.60 0.84 -7.14
N THR A 286 -39.81 1.80 -8.05
CA THR A 286 -39.36 3.21 -8.01
C THR A 286 -37.88 3.55 -8.25
N CYS A 287 -37.58 3.78 -9.53
CA CYS A 287 -36.57 4.73 -10.02
C CYS A 287 -36.95 6.19 -9.70
N CYS A 288 -35.92 7.04 -9.62
CA CYS A 288 -35.91 8.52 -9.72
C CYS A 288 -36.09 9.36 -8.43
N ARG A 289 -34.94 9.82 -7.90
CA ARG A 289 -34.60 11.15 -7.30
C ARG A 289 -33.23 10.93 -6.59
N GLY A 290 -32.15 11.67 -6.74
CA GLY A 290 -31.90 13.06 -7.15
C GLY A 290 -30.76 13.56 -6.25
N CYS A 291 -29.73 14.16 -6.85
CA CYS A 291 -28.37 14.44 -6.36
C CYS A 291 -28.24 15.26 -5.05
N ALA A 292 -27.24 14.92 -4.21
CA ALA A 292 -26.56 15.87 -3.31
C ALA A 292 -25.21 15.31 -2.79
N ALA A 293 -24.11 15.52 -3.51
CA ALA A 293 -22.76 15.32 -2.96
C ALA A 293 -21.71 16.21 -3.66
N ALA A 294 -21.93 17.52 -3.68
CA ALA A 294 -20.92 18.49 -4.11
C ALA A 294 -20.61 19.58 -3.05
N ALA A 295 -21.28 19.55 -1.89
CA ALA A 295 -21.18 20.66 -0.92
C ALA A 295 -20.25 20.41 0.28
N TYR A 296 -19.58 19.25 0.39
CA TYR A 296 -18.81 18.92 1.60
C TYR A 296 -17.29 19.13 1.50
N TYR A 297 -16.76 19.39 0.30
CA TYR A 297 -15.31 19.43 0.06
C TYR A 297 -14.65 20.81 0.25
N SER A 298 -15.40 21.90 0.41
CA SER A 298 -14.82 23.24 0.65
C SER A 298 -14.39 23.49 2.10
N LYS A 299 -14.78 22.63 3.06
CA LYS A 299 -14.53 22.88 4.49
C LYS A 299 -13.20 22.35 5.02
N TYR A 300 -12.54 21.44 4.31
CA TYR A 300 -11.37 20.71 4.82
C TYR A 300 -10.09 20.86 3.98
N TYR A 301 -10.14 21.60 2.87
CA TYR A 301 -8.97 21.87 2.04
C TYR A 301 -9.05 23.31 1.49
N PRO A 302 -8.32 24.29 2.06
CA PRO A 302 -8.08 25.53 1.33
C PRO A 302 -7.21 25.20 0.11
N VAL A 303 -7.74 25.49 -1.07
CA VAL A 303 -7.00 25.46 -2.34
C VAL A 303 -5.83 26.42 -2.21
N ILE A 304 -4.60 25.90 -2.18
CA ILE A 304 -3.38 26.69 -2.30
C ILE A 304 -3.29 27.09 -3.78
N GLY A 305 -3.64 28.34 -4.07
CA GLY A 305 -3.50 28.93 -5.39
C GLY A 305 -2.03 29.00 -5.81
N SER A 306 -1.75 28.50 -7.01
CA SER A 306 -0.46 28.63 -7.68
C SER A 306 -0.19 30.11 -8.03
N PRO A 307 1.01 30.66 -7.76
CA PRO A 307 1.37 31.99 -8.24
C PRO A 307 2.02 31.88 -9.62
N HIS A 308 1.27 32.22 -10.67
CA HIS A 308 1.85 32.60 -11.96
C HIS A 308 1.80 34.13 -12.12
N THR A 309 2.99 34.72 -12.10
CA THR A 309 3.51 35.76 -13.02
C THR A 309 2.56 36.87 -13.51
N GLY A 310 2.92 38.11 -13.15
CA GLY A 310 3.04 39.21 -14.11
C GLY A 310 2.04 40.36 -13.97
N GLY A 311 2.54 41.57 -13.70
CA GLY A 311 1.78 42.81 -13.88
C GLY A 311 2.33 44.02 -13.12
N VAL A 312 2.94 44.94 -13.86
CA VAL A 312 3.56 46.21 -13.45
C VAL A 312 2.49 47.32 -13.23
N TRP A 313 2.93 48.44 -12.63
CA TRP A 313 2.31 49.78 -12.42
C TRP A 313 1.56 49.95 -11.09
N GLY A 314 1.76 51.00 -10.27
CA GLY A 314 2.51 52.23 -10.44
C GLY A 314 2.70 53.00 -9.13
N THR A 315 3.51 54.05 -9.22
CA THR A 315 3.86 55.05 -8.21
C THR A 315 2.67 55.91 -7.77
N GLY A 316 2.65 56.32 -6.50
CA GLY A 316 1.99 57.55 -6.05
C GLY A 316 1.42 57.50 -4.63
N GLY A 317 1.90 58.40 -3.77
CA GLY A 317 1.30 58.75 -2.47
C GLY A 317 2.21 58.51 -1.27
#